data_AF-A0A7Y7B3U9-F1
#
_entry.id   AF-A0A7Y7B3U9-F1
#
_cell.length_a   1.000
_cell.length_b   1.000
_cell.length_c   1.000
_cell.angle_alpha   90.00
_cell.angle_beta   90.00
_cell.angle_gamma   90.00
#
_symmetry.space_group_name_H-M   'P 1'
#
loop_
_entity.id
_entity.type
_entity.pdbx_description
1 polymer ?
#
loop_
_entity_poly.entity_id
_entity_poly.type
_entity_poly.pdbx_seq_one_letter_code
_entity_poly.pdbx_strand_id
1 'polypeptide(L)'
;MNRTFRLVSATALAVALGAGVTATAVAAPTAAPAAPSAASSSVAAKPALTAKADVASVDAWQNFHVTGKATGIAAGTKVTLQQKQGAKWVSLPATVSVDKNSAYSMRVKLGIKGKNFLRIAGGGAVSPVFTVTVH
;
A
#
# COMPACT_ATOMS: atom_id res chain seq x y z
N MET A 1 -29.20 -29.60 -6.68
CA MET A 1 -29.71 -28.33 -7.28
C MET A 1 -28.58 -27.32 -7.25
N ASN A 2 -28.00 -26.92 -8.39
CA ASN A 2 -28.43 -25.81 -9.27
C ASN A 2 -27.70 -24.50 -8.89
N ARG A 3 -27.03 -23.77 -9.80
CA ARG A 3 -26.84 -23.92 -11.26
C ARG A 3 -25.49 -23.34 -11.70
N THR A 4 -24.93 -23.91 -12.75
CA THR A 4 -23.81 -23.34 -13.53
C THR A 4 -24.22 -22.03 -14.20
N PHE A 5 -23.33 -21.03 -14.21
CA PHE A 5 -23.30 -20.00 -15.25
C PHE A 5 -21.89 -19.87 -15.81
N ARG A 6 -21.72 -20.32 -17.06
CA ARG A 6 -20.59 -19.92 -17.91
C ARG A 6 -21.00 -18.63 -18.61
N LEU A 7 -20.12 -17.65 -18.67
CA LEU A 7 -20.21 -16.57 -19.66
C LEU A 7 -18.88 -16.50 -20.41
N VAL A 8 -18.98 -16.57 -21.73
CA VAL A 8 -17.86 -16.49 -22.68
C VAL A 8 -17.92 -15.13 -23.33
N SER A 9 -16.81 -14.41 -23.33
CA SER A 9 -16.61 -13.20 -24.14
C SER A 9 -15.25 -13.33 -24.83
N ALA A 10 -15.28 -13.69 -26.11
CA ALA A 10 -14.08 -13.78 -26.95
C ALA A 10 -14.25 -12.84 -28.15
N THR A 11 -13.28 -11.92 -28.32
CA THR A 11 -13.14 -11.09 -29.52
C THR A 11 -11.65 -10.97 -29.84
N ALA A 12 -11.22 -11.63 -30.91
CA ALA A 12 -9.92 -11.39 -31.52
C ALA A 12 -10.01 -10.21 -32.49
N LEU A 13 -8.89 -9.52 -32.72
CA LEU A 13 -8.71 -8.59 -33.84
C LEU A 13 -7.25 -8.66 -34.28
N ALA A 14 -7.01 -8.85 -35.58
CA ALA A 14 -5.69 -9.11 -36.16
C ALA A 14 -5.45 -8.24 -37.41
N VAL A 15 -4.25 -7.66 -37.49
CA VAL A 15 -3.71 -6.74 -38.53
C VAL A 15 -2.17 -6.90 -38.44
N ALA A 16 -1.32 -7.25 -39.42
CA ALA A 16 -1.27 -7.18 -40.91
C ALA A 16 -0.86 -5.81 -41.48
N LEU A 17 0.10 -5.64 -42.40
CA LEU A 17 1.00 -6.53 -43.18
C LEU A 17 2.48 -6.22 -42.76
N GLY A 18 3.58 -6.76 -43.32
CA GLY A 18 3.85 -7.72 -44.40
C GLY A 18 4.75 -7.11 -45.51
N ALA A 19 5.77 -7.87 -45.98
CA ALA A 19 6.89 -7.46 -46.86
C ALA A 19 7.88 -6.42 -46.24
N GLY A 20 9.12 -6.26 -46.71
CA GLY A 20 9.89 -7.01 -47.73
C GLY A 20 10.93 -6.13 -48.45
N VAL A 21 11.89 -6.77 -49.13
CA VAL A 21 12.93 -6.21 -50.05
C VAL A 21 14.01 -5.26 -49.49
N THR A 22 15.12 -5.20 -50.21
CA THR A 22 16.40 -4.52 -49.89
C THR A 22 16.61 -3.22 -50.67
N ALA A 23 17.25 -2.22 -50.07
CA ALA A 23 17.96 -1.15 -50.80
C ALA A 23 19.11 -0.56 -49.99
N THR A 24 20.22 -0.22 -50.64
CA THR A 24 21.40 0.43 -50.03
C THR A 24 21.40 1.94 -50.29
N ALA A 25 21.59 2.75 -49.25
CA ALA A 25 21.95 4.16 -49.39
C ALA A 25 22.82 4.62 -48.20
N VAL A 26 23.87 5.38 -48.48
CA VAL A 26 24.81 5.91 -47.48
C VAL A 26 24.64 7.42 -47.36
N ALA A 27 24.32 7.91 -46.16
CA ALA A 27 24.51 9.30 -45.77
C ALA A 27 24.67 9.41 -44.24
N ALA A 28 25.67 10.17 -43.81
CA ALA A 28 25.88 10.60 -42.42
C ALA A 28 25.28 12.01 -42.22
N PRO A 29 25.11 12.52 -40.97
CA PRO A 29 25.41 11.91 -39.68
C PRO A 29 24.17 11.44 -38.91
N THR A 30 24.35 10.45 -38.03
CA THR A 30 23.29 10.08 -37.08
C THR A 30 23.13 11.18 -36.03
N ALA A 31 21.93 11.74 -35.91
CA ALA A 31 21.56 12.49 -34.72
C ALA A 31 21.65 11.53 -33.52
N ALA A 32 22.26 11.99 -32.41
CA ALA A 32 22.52 11.14 -31.25
C ALA A 32 21.25 10.38 -30.83
N PRO A 33 21.30 9.04 -30.67
CA PRO A 33 20.12 8.28 -30.29
C PRO A 33 19.53 8.84 -29.00
N ALA A 34 18.31 9.37 -29.10
CA ALA A 34 17.52 9.70 -27.92
C ALA A 34 17.34 8.39 -27.15
N ALA A 35 18.09 8.24 -26.06
CA ALA A 35 18.14 7.00 -25.31
C ALA A 35 16.69 6.59 -24.96
N PRO A 36 16.29 5.34 -25.20
CA PRO A 36 14.92 4.92 -24.90
C PRO A 36 14.70 5.14 -23.42
N SER A 37 13.86 6.12 -23.08
CA SER A 37 13.49 6.45 -21.71
C SER A 37 13.06 5.15 -21.04
N ALA A 38 13.89 4.64 -20.14
CA ALA A 38 13.66 3.36 -19.51
C ALA A 38 12.31 3.48 -18.78
N ALA A 39 11.28 2.87 -19.36
CA ALA A 39 9.96 2.82 -18.77
C ALA A 39 10.10 1.95 -17.53
N SER A 40 10.43 2.60 -16.41
CA SER A 40 10.67 1.96 -15.13
C SER A 40 9.44 1.16 -14.75
N SER A 41 9.49 -0.13 -15.08
CA SER A 41 8.51 -1.14 -14.77
C SER A 41 8.56 -1.36 -13.27
N SER A 42 7.95 -0.42 -12.55
CA SER A 42 7.81 -0.45 -11.12
C SER A 42 7.00 -1.70 -10.77
N VAL A 43 7.73 -2.77 -10.45
CA VAL A 43 7.19 -3.93 -9.75
C VAL A 43 6.40 -3.38 -8.58
N ALA A 44 5.07 -3.43 -8.69
CA ALA A 44 4.18 -2.69 -7.81
C ALA A 44 4.48 -3.13 -6.37
N ALA A 45 5.14 -2.24 -5.62
CA ALA A 45 5.75 -2.60 -4.35
C ALA A 45 4.67 -3.20 -3.46
N LYS A 46 4.84 -4.46 -3.05
CA LYS A 46 3.77 -5.20 -2.37
C LYS A 46 3.29 -4.39 -1.16
N PRO A 47 1.98 -4.10 -1.03
CA PRO A 47 1.50 -3.16 -0.03
C PRO A 47 1.93 -3.61 1.37
N ALA A 48 2.58 -2.71 2.10
CA ALA A 48 3.23 -3.00 3.37
C ALA A 48 3.12 -1.79 4.31
N LEU A 49 2.58 -2.03 5.51
CA LEU A 49 2.58 -1.03 6.58
C LEU A 49 3.69 -1.34 7.58
N THR A 50 4.38 -0.29 8.00
CA THR A 50 5.14 -0.26 9.26
C THR A 50 4.44 0.69 10.22
N ALA A 51 4.44 0.37 11.51
CA ALA A 51 3.84 1.21 12.55
C ALA A 51 4.76 1.23 13.78
N LYS A 52 4.93 2.40 14.38
CA LYS A 52 5.58 2.60 15.68
C LYS A 52 4.76 3.58 16.50
N ALA A 53 4.54 3.26 17.77
CA ALA A 53 4.19 4.29 18.75
C ALA A 53 5.43 5.14 19.04
N ASP A 54 5.23 6.43 19.27
CA ASP A 54 6.29 7.36 19.70
C ASP A 54 6.78 7.03 21.12
N VAL A 55 5.87 6.56 21.98
CA VAL A 55 6.12 6.12 23.35
C VAL A 55 5.78 4.64 23.55
N ALA A 56 6.59 3.94 24.35
CA ALA A 56 6.32 2.56 24.77
C ALA A 56 5.34 2.47 25.96
N SER A 57 5.10 3.58 26.66
CA SER A 57 4.17 3.70 27.78
C SER A 57 3.44 5.05 27.75
N VAL A 58 2.22 5.09 28.26
CA VAL A 58 1.33 6.27 28.27
C VAL A 58 0.34 6.16 29.44
N ASP A 59 -0.13 7.27 30.03
CA ASP A 59 -1.19 7.18 31.04
C ASP A 59 -2.55 6.84 30.41
N ALA A 60 -3.44 6.21 31.17
CA ALA A 60 -4.83 6.05 30.74
C ALA A 60 -5.48 7.39 30.37
N TRP A 61 -6.18 7.43 29.23
CA TRP A 61 -6.82 8.61 28.63
C TRP A 61 -5.86 9.71 28.12
N GLN A 62 -4.55 9.51 28.18
CA GLN A 62 -3.56 10.42 27.59
C GLN A 62 -3.36 10.12 26.09
N ASN A 63 -2.99 11.14 25.31
CA ASN A 63 -2.81 11.02 23.86
C ASN A 63 -1.35 10.68 23.53
N PHE A 64 -1.13 9.69 22.65
CA PHE A 64 0.17 9.42 22.05
C PHE A 64 0.08 9.43 20.52
N HIS A 65 1.23 9.59 19.87
CA HIS A 65 1.32 9.46 18.41
C HIS A 65 1.67 8.03 18.01
N VAL A 66 1.01 7.53 16.96
CA VAL A 66 1.43 6.36 16.21
C VAL A 66 1.76 6.81 14.79
N THR A 67 3.01 6.61 14.39
CA THR A 67 3.56 7.03 13.10
C THR A 67 4.03 5.82 12.31
N GLY A 68 3.90 5.86 10.99
CA GLY A 68 4.21 4.74 10.13
C GLY A 68 4.47 5.11 8.67
N LYS A 69 4.95 4.11 7.92
CA LYS A 69 5.10 4.16 6.46
C LYS A 69 4.20 3.11 5.82
N ALA A 70 3.65 3.44 4.65
CA ALA A 70 2.70 2.65 3.90
C ALA A 70 3.23 2.47 2.46
N THR A 71 4.23 1.60 2.30
CA THR A 71 4.84 1.30 1.00
C THR A 71 3.82 0.60 0.10
N GLY A 72 3.75 0.97 -1.18
CA GLY A 72 2.84 0.34 -2.14
C GLY A 72 1.37 0.71 -1.99
N ILE A 73 1.05 1.74 -1.21
CA ILE A 73 -0.33 2.17 -0.91
C ILE A 73 -0.53 3.60 -1.40
N ALA A 74 -1.66 3.83 -2.09
CA ALA A 74 -2.00 5.14 -2.63
C ALA A 74 -2.22 6.19 -1.53
N ALA A 75 -1.72 7.41 -1.74
CA ALA A 75 -2.04 8.56 -0.90
C ALA A 75 -3.57 8.78 -0.82
N GLY A 76 -4.05 9.28 0.32
CA GLY A 76 -5.46 9.38 0.66
C GLY A 76 -6.07 8.10 1.27
N THR A 77 -5.48 6.92 1.01
CA THR A 77 -5.97 5.62 1.51
C THR A 77 -6.17 5.64 3.02
N LYS A 78 -7.35 5.20 3.48
CA LYS A 78 -7.65 5.10 4.92
C LYS A 78 -6.92 3.91 5.56
N VAL A 79 -6.27 4.17 6.68
CA VAL A 79 -5.68 3.16 7.57
C VAL A 79 -6.22 3.35 8.99
N THR A 80 -6.61 2.25 9.62
CA THR A 80 -7.31 2.23 10.91
C THR A 80 -6.50 1.46 11.94
N LEU A 81 -6.45 1.99 13.15
CA LEU A 81 -5.82 1.33 14.28
C LEU A 81 -6.68 0.15 14.78
N GLN A 82 -6.06 -1.00 14.99
CA GLN A 82 -6.68 -2.16 15.61
C GLN A 82 -5.96 -2.52 16.91
N GLN A 83 -6.74 -2.74 17.96
CA GLN A 83 -6.30 -3.13 19.30
C GLN A 83 -6.69 -4.58 19.55
N LYS A 84 -5.82 -5.39 20.13
CA LYS A 84 -6.16 -6.75 20.56
C LYS A 84 -6.92 -6.67 21.89
N GLN A 85 -8.21 -6.99 21.89
CA GLN A 85 -9.05 -7.08 23.07
C GLN A 85 -9.35 -8.57 23.34
N GLY A 86 -8.67 -9.13 24.36
CA GLY A 86 -8.67 -10.57 24.62
C GLY A 86 -8.11 -11.36 23.43
N ALA A 87 -8.95 -12.22 22.84
CA ALA A 87 -8.61 -13.02 21.66
C ALA A 87 -8.90 -12.32 20.32
N LYS A 88 -9.64 -11.20 20.31
CA LYS A 88 -10.14 -10.55 19.07
C LYS A 88 -9.35 -9.28 18.75
N TRP A 89 -9.28 -8.93 17.46
CA TRP A 89 -8.80 -7.62 17.00
C TRP A 89 -10.00 -6.69 16.80
N VAL A 90 -10.03 -5.58 17.53
CA VAL A 90 -11.08 -4.57 17.48
C VAL A 90 -10.54 -3.33 16.79
N SER A 91 -11.18 -2.90 15.71
CA SER A 91 -10.88 -1.61 15.07
C SER A 91 -11.32 -0.47 15.99
N LEU A 92 -10.37 0.39 16.36
CA LEU A 92 -10.66 1.65 17.04
C LEU A 92 -11.16 2.67 16.01
N PRO A 93 -11.97 3.67 16.42
CA PRO A 93 -12.41 4.75 15.52
C PRO A 93 -11.26 5.65 15.02
N ALA A 94 -10.04 5.49 15.56
CA ALA A 94 -8.83 6.15 15.08
C ALA A 94 -8.47 5.68 13.66
N THR A 95 -8.87 6.47 12.67
CA THR A 95 -8.58 6.29 11.25
C THR A 95 -7.91 7.54 10.69
N VAL A 96 -6.86 7.36 9.89
CA VAL A 96 -6.15 8.44 9.20
C VAL A 96 -6.00 8.12 7.71
N SER A 97 -5.76 9.12 6.87
CA SER A 97 -5.31 8.89 5.49
C SER A 97 -3.78 8.78 5.43
N VAL A 98 -3.28 7.93 4.54
CA VAL A 98 -1.87 7.95 4.11
C VAL A 98 -1.60 9.26 3.36
N ASP A 99 -0.53 9.95 3.71
CA ASP A 99 -0.03 11.17 3.07
C ASP A 99 0.61 10.89 1.70
N LYS A 100 0.81 11.94 0.89
CA LYS A 100 1.56 11.89 -0.38
C LYS A 100 2.96 11.28 -0.24
N ASN A 101 3.63 11.43 0.90
CA ASN A 101 4.95 10.84 1.20
C ASN A 101 4.87 9.38 1.73
N SER A 102 3.85 8.62 1.32
CA SER A 102 3.61 7.21 1.71
C SER A 102 3.76 6.97 3.21
N ALA A 103 3.25 7.91 4.01
CA ALA A 103 3.45 8.00 5.45
C ALA A 103 2.13 8.29 6.16
N TYR A 104 2.04 8.02 7.45
CA TYR A 104 0.89 8.41 8.25
C TYR A 104 1.31 8.67 9.70
N SER A 105 0.59 9.57 10.37
CA SER A 105 0.68 9.76 11.81
C SER A 105 -0.70 10.03 12.37
N MET A 106 -1.05 9.39 13.49
CA MET A 106 -2.36 9.49 14.13
C MET A 106 -2.21 9.72 15.63
N ARG A 107 -3.13 10.52 16.20
CA ARG A 107 -3.30 10.68 17.64
C ARG A 107 -4.19 9.57 18.17
N VAL A 108 -3.72 8.86 19.19
CA VAL A 108 -4.37 7.70 19.78
C VAL A 108 -4.55 7.93 21.27
N LYS A 109 -5.71 7.55 21.81
CA LYS A 109 -6.06 7.68 23.22
C LYS A 109 -6.54 6.34 23.74
N LEU A 110 -5.81 5.71 24.65
CA LEU A 110 -6.14 4.40 25.22
C LEU A 110 -6.71 4.56 26.64
N GLY A 111 -7.89 4.00 26.89
CA GLY A 111 -8.49 3.95 28.23
C GLY A 111 -8.27 2.64 28.99
N ILE A 112 -7.84 1.56 28.31
CA ILE A 112 -7.63 0.24 28.91
C ILE A 112 -6.21 0.17 29.47
N LYS A 113 -6.06 0.13 30.80
CA LYS A 113 -4.78 -0.04 31.50
C LYS A 113 -4.12 -1.39 31.20
N GLY A 114 -2.80 -1.47 31.35
CA GLY A 114 -1.98 -2.64 31.09
C GLY A 114 -1.39 -2.72 29.68
N LYS A 115 -0.90 -3.92 29.31
CA LYS A 115 -0.19 -4.17 28.04
C LYS A 115 -1.17 -4.29 26.88
N ASN A 116 -1.21 -3.28 26.02
CA ASN A 116 -2.06 -3.23 24.83
C ASN A 116 -1.26 -3.63 23.59
N PHE A 117 -1.74 -4.63 22.85
CA PHE A 117 -1.18 -4.99 21.54
C PHE A 117 -1.94 -4.24 20.45
N LEU A 118 -1.22 -3.53 19.59
CA LEU A 118 -1.78 -2.67 18.55
C LEU A 118 -1.18 -3.02 17.18
N ARG A 119 -1.96 -2.83 16.13
CA ARG A 119 -1.53 -2.91 14.73
C ARG A 119 -2.34 -1.92 13.88
N ILE A 120 -1.83 -1.55 12.72
CA ILE A 120 -2.57 -0.75 11.74
C ILE A 120 -3.03 -1.67 10.61
N ALA A 121 -4.24 -1.48 10.10
CA ALA A 121 -4.75 -2.18 8.92
C ALA A 121 -5.35 -1.19 7.91
N GLY A 122 -5.11 -1.42 6.62
CA GLY A 122 -5.65 -0.59 5.53
C GLY A 122 -4.87 -0.78 4.23
N GLY A 123 -5.42 -0.30 3.11
CA GLY A 123 -4.75 -0.39 1.80
C GLY A 123 -4.36 -1.81 1.34
N GLY A 124 -5.09 -2.83 1.77
CA GLY A 124 -4.79 -4.23 1.46
C GLY A 124 -3.67 -4.88 2.30
N ALA A 125 -3.14 -4.19 3.32
CA ALA A 125 -2.07 -4.70 4.17
C ALA A 125 -2.30 -4.41 5.67
N VAL A 126 -1.45 -5.03 6.50
CA VAL A 126 -1.50 -4.95 7.96
C VAL A 126 -0.08 -4.75 8.49
N SER A 127 0.10 -3.89 9.48
CA SER A 127 1.41 -3.65 10.10
C SER A 127 1.85 -4.81 11.00
N PRO A 128 3.15 -4.94 11.32
CA PRO A 128 3.57 -5.71 12.48
C PRO A 128 2.86 -5.19 13.75
N VAL A 129 2.71 -6.09 14.72
CA VAL A 129 2.11 -5.77 16.02
C VAL A 129 3.15 -5.07 16.90
N PHE A 130 2.79 -3.92 17.47
CA PHE A 130 3.56 -3.22 18.50
C PHE A 130 2.80 -3.24 19.82
N THR A 131 3.51 -3.05 20.94
CA THR A 131 2.91 -3.07 22.29
C THR A 131 3.10 -1.71 22.94
N VAL A 132 2.05 -1.18 23.59
CA VAL A 132 2.09 0.02 24.43
C VAL A 132 1.54 -0.33 25.80
N THR A 133 2.25 0.05 26.86
CA THR A 133 1.80 -0.18 28.25
C THR A 133 1.06 1.05 28.76
N VAL A 134 -0.17 0.87 29.21
CA VAL A 134 -1.01 1.96 29.73
C VAL A 134 -0.99 1.90 31.25
N HIS A 135 -0.57 2.98 31.91
CA HIS A 135 -0.45 3.05 33.38
C HIS A 135 -1.73 3.48 34.08
#